data_AF-A0A971CH82-F1
#
_entry.id   AF-A0A971CH82-F1
#
_cell.length_a   1.000
_cell.length_b   1.000
_cell.length_c   1.000
_cell.angle_alpha   90.00
_cell.angle_beta   90.00
_cell.angle_gamma   90.00
#
_symmetry.space_group_name_H-M   'P 1'
#
loop_
_entity.id
_entity.type
_entity.pdbx_description
1 polymer ?
#
loop_
_entity_poly.entity_id
_entity_poly.type
_entity_poly.pdbx_seq_one_letter_code
_entity_poly.pdbx_strand_id
1 'polypeptide(L)'
;MTEPRSHRRPVRNRKRNAIPLYKLRTSDVVRTVVDHPRRLEELLKMLEDTDRDIRSKAAATVARLSEAHPARLLRATFRLKEALSDESAYVRWYMIYALGELGTHYPAHARLFLNEVVARLDDDNRVVRIFTCKALRQVATRNPAVIEELFQNLKKDIPTSVARVLRGSKRVVNKPRR
;
A
#
# COMPACT_ATOMS: atom_id res chain seq x y z
N MET A 1 -21.15 65.94 1.66
CA MET A 1 -20.64 64.89 0.75
C MET A 1 -19.56 64.14 1.50
N THR A 2 -19.86 62.95 1.99
CA THR A 2 -19.00 62.16 2.88
C THR A 2 -18.59 60.89 2.13
N GLU A 3 -17.29 60.72 1.86
CA GLU A 3 -16.76 59.52 1.24
C GLU A 3 -16.84 58.31 2.19
N PRO A 4 -17.16 57.10 1.71
CA PRO A 4 -17.17 55.92 2.55
C PRO A 4 -15.74 55.37 2.72
N ARG A 5 -15.25 55.37 3.97
CA ARG A 5 -14.00 54.67 4.35
C ARG A 5 -14.15 53.16 4.14
N SER A 6 -13.52 52.65 3.09
CA SER A 6 -13.38 51.20 2.85
C SER A 6 -12.43 50.61 3.91
N HIS A 7 -12.99 50.00 4.95
CA HIS A 7 -12.22 49.13 5.83
C HIS A 7 -12.05 47.77 5.15
N ARG A 8 -10.97 47.62 4.37
CA ARG A 8 -10.48 46.29 3.97
C ARG A 8 -10.11 45.52 5.24
N ARG A 9 -10.96 44.58 5.66
CA ARG A 9 -10.61 43.60 6.69
C ARG A 9 -9.39 42.80 6.19
N PRO A 10 -8.31 42.67 6.97
CA PRO A 10 -7.19 41.85 6.56
C PRO A 10 -7.70 40.40 6.43
N VAL A 11 -7.59 39.84 5.22
CA VAL A 11 -7.78 38.41 4.98
C VAL A 11 -6.72 37.72 5.82
N ARG A 12 -7.14 37.23 6.99
CA ARG A 12 -6.28 36.57 7.96
C ARG A 12 -5.72 35.33 7.26
N ASN A 13 -4.49 35.45 6.75
CA ASN A 13 -3.77 34.42 6.03
C ASN A 13 -3.42 33.31 7.02
N ARG A 14 -4.42 32.50 7.35
CA ARG A 14 -4.30 31.27 8.11
C ARG A 14 -3.62 30.26 7.18
N LYS A 15 -2.30 30.38 7.02
CA LYS A 15 -1.47 29.18 7.07
C LYS A 15 -1.69 28.58 8.46
N ARG A 16 -2.84 27.92 8.68
CA ARG A 16 -3.04 27.07 9.84
C ARG A 16 -1.90 26.07 9.74
N ASN A 17 -0.96 26.14 10.67
CA ASN A 17 0.06 25.12 10.84
C ASN A 17 -0.70 23.80 11.05
N ALA A 18 -0.94 23.08 9.95
CA ALA A 18 -1.66 21.83 10.00
C ALA A 18 -0.82 20.91 10.90
N ILE A 19 -1.48 20.23 11.84
CA ILE A 19 -0.76 19.35 12.76
C ILE A 19 0.02 18.34 11.92
N PRO A 20 1.34 18.20 12.14
CA PRO A 20 2.14 17.21 11.42
C PRO A 20 1.57 15.81 11.61
N LEU A 21 1.53 15.00 10.55
CA LEU A 21 0.88 13.68 10.60
C LEU A 21 1.52 12.76 11.65
N TYR A 22 2.83 12.87 11.88
CA TYR A 22 3.53 12.07 12.89
C TYR A 22 3.01 12.30 14.32
N LYS A 23 2.37 13.44 14.61
CA LYS A 23 1.76 13.74 15.92
C LYS A 23 0.35 13.17 16.09
N LEU A 24 -0.29 12.73 15.02
CA LEU A 24 -1.68 12.23 15.04
C LEU A 24 -1.71 10.72 15.24
N ARG A 25 -2.78 10.14 15.79
CA ARG A 25 -2.94 8.67 15.79
C ARG A 25 -3.19 8.18 14.37
N THR A 26 -2.84 6.92 14.09
CA THR A 26 -3.01 6.31 12.76
C THR A 26 -4.42 6.50 12.17
N SER A 27 -5.47 6.34 12.98
CA SER A 27 -6.86 6.56 12.52
C SER A 27 -7.14 8.01 12.12
N ASP A 28 -6.58 8.96 12.88
CA ASP A 28 -6.71 10.38 12.61
C ASP A 28 -5.91 10.78 11.36
N VAL A 29 -4.75 10.14 11.11
CA VAL A 29 -3.99 10.31 9.87
C VAL A 29 -4.78 9.81 8.66
N VAL A 30 -5.38 8.61 8.73
CA VAL A 30 -6.22 8.06 7.64
C VAL A 30 -7.32 9.05 7.27
N ARG A 31 -8.12 9.50 8.25
CA ARG A 31 -9.18 10.51 8.02
C ARG A 31 -8.60 11.79 7.39
N THR A 32 -7.50 12.30 7.94
CA THR A 32 -6.87 13.53 7.44
C THR A 32 -6.44 13.40 5.98
N VAL A 33 -5.83 12.28 5.59
CA VAL A 33 -5.38 12.04 4.21
C VAL A 33 -6.55 11.87 3.25
N VAL A 34 -7.66 11.26 3.69
CA VAL A 34 -8.88 11.11 2.90
C VAL A 34 -9.55 12.47 2.66
N ASP A 35 -9.68 13.28 3.70
CA ASP A 35 -10.28 14.62 3.64
C ASP A 35 -9.40 15.62 2.89
N HIS A 36 -8.08 15.46 2.97
CA HIS A 36 -7.10 16.37 2.39
C HIS A 36 -6.08 15.58 1.55
N PRO A 37 -6.39 15.26 0.28
CA PRO A 37 -5.54 14.40 -0.56
C PRO A 37 -4.09 14.86 -0.71
N ARG A 38 -3.83 16.17 -0.59
CA ARG A 38 -2.46 16.73 -0.62
C ARG A 38 -1.61 16.26 0.57
N ARG A 39 -2.22 15.81 1.67
CA ARG A 39 -1.52 15.24 2.84
C ARG A 39 -1.00 13.83 2.58
N LEU A 40 -1.40 13.16 1.50
CA LEU A 40 -0.83 11.87 1.12
C LEU A 40 0.68 11.98 0.92
N GLU A 41 1.16 13.05 0.29
CA GLU A 41 2.60 13.23 0.07
C GLU A 41 3.39 13.35 1.39
N GLU A 42 2.79 13.97 2.41
CA GLU A 42 3.44 14.01 3.73
C GLU A 42 3.49 12.63 4.37
N LEU A 43 2.43 11.83 4.25
CA LEU A 43 2.44 10.45 4.74
C LEU A 43 3.51 9.61 4.02
N LEU A 44 3.66 9.79 2.69
CA LEU A 44 4.68 9.07 1.92
C LEU A 44 6.09 9.49 2.33
N LYS A 45 6.33 10.79 2.58
CA LYS A 45 7.61 11.27 3.12
C LYS A 45 7.94 10.69 4.49
N MET A 46 6.95 10.43 5.35
CA MET A 46 7.18 9.77 6.63
C MET A 46 7.70 8.33 6.48
N LEU A 47 7.53 7.67 5.33
CA LEU A 47 8.14 6.35 5.07
C LEU A 47 9.67 6.44 4.91
N GLU A 48 10.23 7.63 4.71
CA GLU A 48 11.67 7.88 4.54
C GLU A 48 12.27 8.60 5.75
N ASP A 49 11.51 8.74 6.83
CA ASP A 49 11.97 9.44 8.03
C ASP A 49 13.16 8.70 8.66
N THR A 50 14.11 9.43 9.24
CA THR A 50 15.24 8.82 9.96
C THR A 50 14.78 8.02 11.18
N ASP A 51 13.66 8.40 11.80
CA ASP A 51 13.10 7.70 12.96
C ASP A 51 12.26 6.49 12.51
N ARG A 52 12.70 5.31 12.95
CA ARG A 52 12.03 4.02 12.69
C ARG A 52 10.57 4.01 13.15
N ASP A 53 10.24 4.68 14.25
CA ASP A 53 8.87 4.67 14.80
C ASP A 53 7.95 5.56 13.95
N ILE A 54 8.47 6.66 13.37
CA ILE A 54 7.76 7.46 12.37
C ILE A 54 7.51 6.64 11.10
N ARG A 55 8.54 5.96 10.58
CA ARG A 55 8.40 5.08 9.40
C ARG A 55 7.39 3.97 9.64
N SER A 56 7.46 3.30 10.79
CA SER A 56 6.55 2.21 11.17
C SER A 56 5.10 2.68 11.28
N LYS A 57 4.89 3.88 11.83
CA LYS A 57 3.57 4.51 11.91
C LYS A 57 3.03 4.91 10.54
N ALA A 58 3.89 5.42 9.66
CA ALA A 58 3.53 5.71 8.27
C ALA A 58 3.10 4.42 7.55
N ALA A 59 3.89 3.36 7.68
CA ALA A 59 3.63 2.06 7.08
C ALA A 59 2.29 1.46 7.54
N ALA A 60 2.03 1.48 8.84
CA ALA A 60 0.75 1.06 9.41
C ALA A 60 -0.43 1.90 8.90
N THR A 61 -0.23 3.20 8.70
CA THR A 61 -1.27 4.09 8.15
C THR A 61 -1.54 3.77 6.68
N VAL A 62 -0.50 3.55 5.88
CA VAL A 62 -0.62 3.16 4.47
C VAL A 62 -1.37 1.84 4.33
N ALA A 63 -1.09 0.85 5.20
CA ALA A 63 -1.83 -0.42 5.24
C ALA A 63 -3.32 -0.23 5.55
N ARG A 64 -3.69 0.70 6.43
CA ARG A 64 -5.10 1.03 6.69
C ARG A 64 -5.74 1.77 5.52
N LEU A 65 -4.98 2.63 4.84
CA LEU A 65 -5.44 3.29 3.62
C LEU A 65 -5.64 2.31 2.47
N SER A 66 -4.82 1.27 2.34
CA SER A 66 -5.00 0.25 1.31
C SER A 66 -6.26 -0.59 1.54
N GLU A 67 -6.62 -0.84 2.79
CA GLU A 67 -7.86 -1.56 3.12
C GLU A 67 -9.11 -0.69 2.86
N ALA A 68 -9.11 0.57 3.35
CA ALA A 68 -10.30 1.43 3.29
C ALA A 68 -10.44 2.24 1.99
N HIS A 69 -9.31 2.66 1.39
CA HIS A 69 -9.25 3.60 0.27
C HIS A 69 -8.12 3.27 -0.73
N PRO A 70 -8.04 2.03 -1.27
CA PRO A 70 -6.90 1.56 -2.08
C PRO A 70 -6.63 2.44 -3.30
N ALA A 71 -7.66 3.04 -3.92
CA ALA A 71 -7.52 3.96 -5.05
C ALA A 71 -6.52 5.09 -4.81
N ARG A 72 -6.41 5.56 -3.56
CA ARG A 72 -5.52 6.67 -3.17
C ARG A 72 -4.04 6.32 -3.35
N LEU A 73 -3.69 5.04 -3.26
CA LEU A 73 -2.30 4.58 -3.26
C LEU A 73 -1.79 4.16 -4.63
N LEU A 74 -2.65 4.06 -5.66
CA LEU A 74 -2.24 3.65 -7.01
C LEU A 74 -1.08 4.49 -7.57
N ARG A 75 -1.15 5.81 -7.40
CA ARG A 75 -0.09 6.74 -7.85
C ARG A 75 1.17 6.71 -6.97
N ALA A 76 1.08 6.10 -5.79
CA ALA A 76 2.18 6.00 -4.83
C ALA A 76 2.90 4.64 -4.89
N THR A 77 2.50 3.73 -5.79
CA THR A 77 3.03 2.36 -5.88
C THR A 77 4.56 2.31 -5.89
N PHE A 78 5.23 3.25 -6.56
CA PHE A 78 6.70 3.31 -6.57
C PHE A 78 7.29 3.47 -5.16
N ARG A 79 6.80 4.42 -4.36
CA ARG A 79 7.25 4.68 -2.98
C ARG A 79 6.96 3.49 -2.06
N LEU A 80 5.81 2.84 -2.25
CA LEU A 80 5.44 1.63 -1.50
C LEU A 80 6.40 0.47 -1.80
N LYS A 81 6.85 0.33 -3.05
CA LYS A 81 7.85 -0.66 -3.43
C LYS A 81 9.22 -0.39 -2.82
N GLU A 82 9.66 0.87 -2.82
CA GLU A 82 10.95 1.24 -2.22
C GLU A 82 10.99 0.90 -0.72
N ALA A 83 9.89 1.17 -0.01
CA ALA A 83 9.75 0.84 1.41
C ALA A 83 9.73 -0.67 1.71
N LEU A 84 9.68 -1.56 0.71
CA LEU A 84 9.91 -2.99 0.90
C LEU A 84 11.36 -3.31 1.28
N SER A 85 12.30 -2.39 1.10
CA SER A 85 13.71 -2.55 1.45
C SER A 85 14.08 -1.85 2.76
N ASP A 86 13.09 -1.38 3.53
CA ASP A 86 13.32 -0.78 4.84
C ASP A 86 14.00 -1.78 5.79
N GLU A 87 14.93 -1.29 6.61
CA GLU A 87 15.65 -2.08 7.62
C GLU A 87 14.68 -2.72 8.64
N SER A 88 13.58 -2.02 8.95
CA SER A 88 12.55 -2.50 9.85
C SER A 88 11.65 -3.51 9.16
N ALA A 89 11.70 -4.76 9.63
CA ALA A 89 10.75 -5.80 9.21
C ALA A 89 9.29 -5.35 9.37
N TYR A 90 9.00 -4.50 10.37
CA TYR A 90 7.67 -3.92 10.57
C TYR A 90 7.18 -3.10 9.39
N VAL A 91 8.04 -2.23 8.86
CA VAL A 91 7.73 -1.43 7.67
C VAL A 91 7.53 -2.36 6.48
N ARG A 92 8.45 -3.31 6.26
CA ARG A 92 8.39 -4.24 5.12
C ARG A 92 7.09 -5.03 5.06
N TRP A 93 6.64 -5.64 6.16
CA TRP A 93 5.41 -6.46 6.13
C TRP A 93 4.14 -5.62 5.97
N TYR A 94 4.09 -4.39 6.49
CA TYR A 94 2.97 -3.48 6.21
C TYR A 94 2.92 -3.06 4.73
N MET A 95 4.07 -2.84 4.09
CA MET A 95 4.12 -2.53 2.66
C MET A 95 3.68 -3.72 1.80
N ILE A 96 4.09 -4.95 2.16
CA ILE A 96 3.62 -6.16 1.50
C ILE A 96 2.10 -6.30 1.62
N TYR A 97 1.56 -6.07 2.83
CA TYR A 97 0.12 -6.09 3.05
C TYR A 97 -0.58 -5.06 2.15
N ALA A 98 -0.09 -3.81 2.13
CA ALA A 98 -0.70 -2.75 1.33
C ALA A 98 -0.66 -3.03 -0.17
N LEU A 99 0.45 -3.56 -0.69
CA LEU A 99 0.58 -3.96 -2.09
C LEU A 99 -0.30 -5.19 -2.42
N GLY A 100 -0.47 -6.13 -1.50
CA GLY A 100 -1.39 -7.25 -1.63
C GLY A 100 -2.85 -6.80 -1.77
N GLU A 101 -3.28 -5.87 -0.93
CA GLU A 101 -4.61 -5.25 -1.02
C GLU A 101 -4.78 -4.48 -2.35
N LEU A 102 -3.77 -3.70 -2.76
CA LEU A 102 -3.79 -3.03 -4.06
C LEU A 102 -3.91 -4.00 -5.24
N GLY A 103 -3.15 -5.10 -5.24
CA GLY A 103 -3.23 -6.12 -6.28
C GLY A 103 -4.55 -6.89 -6.27
N THR A 104 -5.21 -6.96 -5.11
CA THR A 104 -6.53 -7.58 -4.97
C THR A 104 -7.63 -6.68 -5.51
N HIS A 105 -7.59 -5.39 -5.18
CA HIS A 105 -8.57 -4.40 -5.64
C HIS A 105 -8.35 -3.95 -7.09
N TYR A 106 -7.09 -3.94 -7.56
CA TYR A 106 -6.69 -3.51 -8.89
C TYR A 106 -5.78 -4.55 -9.57
N PRO A 107 -6.31 -5.73 -9.97
CA PRO A 107 -5.48 -6.84 -10.46
C PRO A 107 -4.68 -6.54 -11.73
N ALA A 108 -5.13 -5.59 -12.56
CA ALA A 108 -4.38 -5.12 -13.72
C ALA A 108 -3.08 -4.38 -13.35
N HIS A 109 -3.01 -3.78 -12.15
CA HIS A 109 -1.86 -3.02 -11.67
C HIS A 109 -0.86 -3.88 -10.89
N ALA A 110 -1.20 -5.14 -10.57
CA ALA A 110 -0.36 -6.00 -9.75
C ALA A 110 1.06 -6.18 -10.31
N ARG A 111 1.19 -6.23 -11.65
CA ARG A 111 2.49 -6.36 -12.34
C ARG A 111 3.49 -5.27 -11.98
N LEU A 112 3.03 -4.10 -11.52
CA LEU A 112 3.89 -2.98 -11.19
C LEU A 112 4.81 -3.24 -9.99
N PHE A 113 4.47 -4.18 -9.10
CA PHE A 113 5.17 -4.41 -7.84
C PHE A 113 5.44 -5.89 -7.50
N LEU A 114 4.94 -6.82 -8.31
CA LEU A 114 5.00 -8.25 -7.99
C LEU A 114 6.43 -8.81 -7.93
N ASN A 115 7.37 -8.26 -8.70
CA ASN A 115 8.77 -8.68 -8.65
C ASN A 115 9.38 -8.39 -7.28
N GLU A 116 9.16 -7.17 -6.76
CA GLU A 116 9.66 -6.74 -5.47
C GLU A 116 8.97 -7.49 -4.32
N VAL A 117 7.66 -7.74 -4.44
CA VAL A 117 6.94 -8.58 -3.47
C VAL A 117 7.48 -10.02 -3.47
N VAL A 118 7.68 -10.66 -4.63
CA VAL A 118 8.24 -12.03 -4.69
C VAL A 118 9.65 -12.10 -4.10
N ALA A 119 10.48 -11.08 -4.27
CA ALA A 119 11.81 -11.03 -3.66
C ALA A 119 11.75 -11.11 -2.12
N ARG A 120 10.63 -10.75 -1.48
CA ARG A 120 10.42 -10.87 -0.03
C ARG A 120 10.01 -12.29 0.42
N LEU A 121 9.96 -13.28 -0.48
CA LEU A 121 9.89 -14.69 -0.09
C LEU A 121 11.19 -15.17 0.56
N ASP A 122 12.31 -14.52 0.21
CA ASP A 122 13.65 -14.82 0.70
C ASP A 122 14.09 -13.85 1.83
N ASP A 123 13.13 -13.07 2.38
CA ASP A 123 13.41 -12.11 3.47
C ASP A 123 13.92 -12.81 4.73
N ASP A 124 14.83 -12.18 5.48
CA ASP A 124 15.40 -12.73 6.72
C ASP A 124 14.32 -12.92 7.80
N ASN A 125 13.33 -12.03 7.84
CA ASN A 125 12.27 -12.05 8.83
C ASN A 125 11.12 -12.99 8.42
N ARG A 126 10.81 -13.94 9.30
CA ARG A 126 9.73 -14.92 9.08
C ARG A 126 8.35 -14.29 8.87
N VAL A 127 8.04 -13.20 9.58
CA VAL A 127 6.74 -12.52 9.45
C VAL A 127 6.60 -11.92 8.05
N VAL A 128 7.65 -11.30 7.55
CA VAL A 128 7.71 -10.76 6.19
C VAL A 128 7.43 -11.87 5.17
N ARG A 129 8.15 -13.00 5.24
CA ARG A 129 7.91 -14.16 4.34
C ARG A 129 6.46 -14.68 4.40
N ILE A 130 5.85 -14.74 5.58
CA ILE A 130 4.45 -15.17 5.77
C ILE A 130 3.50 -14.20 5.07
N PHE A 131 3.68 -12.89 5.28
CA PHE A 131 2.84 -11.87 4.63
C PHE A 131 3.06 -11.84 3.12
N THR A 132 4.27 -12.10 2.63
CA THR A 132 4.55 -12.25 1.20
C THR A 132 3.71 -13.36 0.59
N CYS A 133 3.73 -14.55 1.22
CA CYS A 133 2.87 -15.67 0.78
C CYS A 133 1.37 -15.29 0.80
N LYS A 134 0.92 -14.54 1.81
CA LYS A 134 -0.48 -14.09 1.91
C LYS A 134 -0.85 -13.13 0.78
N ALA A 135 -0.04 -12.10 0.53
CA ALA A 135 -0.26 -11.13 -0.54
C ALA A 135 -0.32 -11.82 -1.92
N LEU A 136 0.66 -12.70 -2.22
CA LEU A 136 0.68 -13.46 -3.47
C LEU A 136 -0.56 -14.36 -3.63
N ARG A 137 -1.05 -14.97 -2.53
CA ARG A 137 -2.30 -15.75 -2.54
C ARG A 137 -3.53 -14.88 -2.82
N GLN A 138 -3.61 -13.70 -2.22
CA GLN A 138 -4.73 -12.78 -2.46
C GLN A 138 -4.77 -12.36 -3.93
N VAL A 139 -3.61 -11.97 -4.49
CA VAL A 139 -3.50 -11.62 -5.92
C VAL A 139 -3.82 -12.82 -6.81
N ALA A 140 -3.30 -14.02 -6.51
CA ALA A 140 -3.62 -15.24 -7.25
C ALA A 140 -5.12 -15.58 -7.26
N THR A 141 -5.87 -15.20 -6.21
CA THR A 141 -7.32 -15.40 -6.15
C THR A 141 -8.06 -14.51 -7.15
N ARG A 142 -7.53 -13.31 -7.43
CA ARG A 142 -8.14 -12.34 -8.36
C ARG A 142 -7.60 -12.43 -9.77
N ASN A 143 -6.32 -12.74 -9.92
CA ASN A 143 -5.63 -12.88 -11.18
C ASN A 143 -4.60 -14.02 -11.07
N PRO A 144 -5.02 -15.28 -11.25
CA PRO A 144 -4.11 -16.42 -11.16
C PRO A 144 -3.04 -16.40 -12.26
N ALA A 145 -3.39 -15.94 -13.47
CA ALA A 145 -2.50 -15.93 -14.62
C ALA A 145 -1.25 -15.07 -14.40
N VAL A 146 -1.39 -13.88 -13.78
CA VAL A 146 -0.23 -13.01 -13.51
C VAL A 146 0.77 -13.66 -12.54
N ILE A 147 0.29 -14.47 -11.60
CA ILE A 147 1.16 -15.18 -10.66
C ILE A 147 1.83 -16.37 -11.34
N GLU A 148 1.11 -17.13 -12.17
CA GLU A 148 1.71 -18.23 -12.93
C GLU A 148 2.81 -17.72 -13.86
N GLU A 149 2.54 -16.68 -14.63
CA GLU A 149 3.51 -16.04 -15.53
C GLU A 149 4.73 -15.49 -14.76
N LEU A 150 4.51 -14.84 -13.62
CA LEU A 150 5.58 -14.31 -12.78
C LEU A 150 6.58 -15.41 -12.37
N PHE A 151 6.09 -16.52 -11.83
CA PHE A 151 6.97 -17.60 -11.36
C PHE A 151 7.61 -18.38 -12.51
N GLN A 152 6.91 -18.51 -13.65
CA GLN A 152 7.50 -19.06 -14.88
C GLN A 152 8.68 -18.21 -15.36
N ASN A 153 8.50 -16.89 -15.46
CA ASN A 153 9.53 -15.96 -15.91
C ASN A 153 10.73 -15.92 -14.94
N LEU A 154 10.47 -15.97 -13.64
CA LEU A 154 11.51 -16.01 -12.61
C LEU A 154 12.20 -17.39 -12.49
N LYS A 155 11.66 -18.43 -13.15
CA LYS A 155 12.11 -19.82 -13.01
C LYS A 155 12.20 -20.24 -11.54
N LYS A 156 11.23 -19.82 -10.72
CA LYS A 156 11.13 -20.11 -9.29
C LYS A 156 9.95 -21.02 -9.00
N ASP A 157 10.07 -21.85 -7.98
CA ASP A 157 8.96 -22.65 -7.49
C ASP A 157 7.88 -21.77 -6.84
N ILE A 158 6.63 -22.08 -7.16
CA ILE A 158 5.48 -21.40 -6.56
C ILE A 158 5.30 -21.92 -5.13
N PRO A 159 5.26 -21.07 -4.09
CA PRO A 159 5.03 -21.49 -2.71
C PRO A 159 3.77 -22.35 -2.60
N THR A 160 3.82 -23.45 -1.85
CA THR A 160 2.74 -24.45 -1.75
C THR A 160 1.38 -23.82 -1.44
N SER A 161 1.38 -22.79 -0.59
CA SER A 161 0.16 -22.09 -0.20
C SER A 161 -0.48 -21.29 -1.34
N VAL A 162 0.32 -20.74 -2.26
CA VAL A 162 -0.10 -20.05 -3.50
C VAL A 162 -0.54 -21.08 -4.55
N ALA A 163 0.26 -22.14 -4.75
CA ALA A 163 -0.05 -23.20 -5.70
C ALA A 163 -1.40 -23.87 -5.43
N ARG A 164 -1.80 -23.99 -4.16
CA ARG A 164 -3.12 -24.51 -3.77
C ARG A 164 -4.28 -23.65 -4.29
N VAL A 165 -4.13 -22.32 -4.27
CA VAL A 165 -5.13 -21.39 -4.81
C VAL A 165 -5.24 -21.56 -6.32
N LEU A 166 -4.10 -21.57 -7.03
CA LEU A 166 -4.06 -21.70 -8.49
C LEU A 166 -4.71 -23.00 -8.99
N ARG A 167 -4.44 -24.14 -8.33
CA ARG A 167 -5.10 -25.42 -8.65
C ARG A 167 -6.62 -25.36 -8.42
N GLY A 168 -7.06 -24.66 -7.38
CA GLY A 168 -8.48 -24.44 -7.10
C GLY A 168 -9.17 -23.69 -8.24
N SER A 169 -8.56 -22.61 -8.72
CA SER A 169 -9.08 -21.80 -9.84
C SER A 169 -9.25 -22.63 -11.12
N LYS A 170 -8.29 -23.49 -11.48
CA LYS A 170 -8.37 -24.35 -12.67
C LYS A 170 -9.52 -25.36 -12.63
N ARG A 171 -9.83 -25.89 -11.44
CA ARG A 171 -10.95 -26.84 -11.24
C ARG A 171 -12.32 -26.18 -11.43
N VAL A 172 -12.45 -24.89 -11.13
CA VAL A 172 -13.72 -24.15 -11.32
C VAL A 172 -13.99 -23.92 -12.81
N VAL A 173 -12.96 -23.57 -13.58
CA VAL A 173 -13.08 -23.30 -15.02
C VAL A 173 -13.43 -24.57 -15.81
N ASN A 174 -12.94 -25.75 -15.38
CA ASN A 174 -13.13 -27.01 -16.10
C ASN A 174 -14.38 -27.81 -15.69
N LYS A 175 -15.30 -27.26 -14.88
CA LYS A 175 -16.58 -27.94 -14.60
C LYS A 175 -17.52 -27.78 -15.81
N PRO A 176 -18.03 -28.89 -16.41
CA PRO A 176 -19.04 -28.78 -17.44
C PRO A 176 -20.30 -28.12 -16.86
N ARG A 177 -20.82 -27.10 -17.55
CA ARG A 177 -22.12 -26.52 -17.22
C ARG A 177 -23.18 -27.60 -17.51
N ARG A 178 -23.83 -28.10 -16.46
CA ARG A 178 -25.03 -28.94 -16.58
C ARG A 178 -26.21 -28.11 -17.04
#